data_AF-A0A9E5BEY8-F1
#
_entry.id   AF-A0A9E5BEY8-F1
#
_cell.length_a   1.000
_cell.length_b   1.000
_cell.length_c   1.000
_cell.angle_alpha   90.00
_cell.angle_beta   90.00
_cell.angle_gamma   90.00
#
_symmetry.space_group_name_H-M   'P 1'
#
loop_
_entity.id
_entity.type
_entity.pdbx_description
1 polymer ?
#
loop_
_entity_poly.entity_id
_entity_poly.type
_entity_poly.pdbx_seq_one_letter_code
_entity_poly.pdbx_strand_id
1 'polypeptide(L)' 'MSYELIWFKRDLRWEDHAALAHAARRGPVRCIYIVEPGLWQQADMALGHFGFITESLIDLDAELESRAVVLRCSPVK' A
#
# COMPACT_ATOMS: atom_id res chain seq x y z
N MET A 1 12.07 -9.48 17.33
CA MET A 1 11.83 -8.20 16.63
C MET A 1 10.38 -8.17 16.19
N SER A 2 9.61 -7.17 16.62
CA SER A 2 8.25 -6.92 16.15
C SER A 2 8.28 -5.95 14.97
N TYR A 3 7.44 -6.20 13.97
CA TYR A 3 7.23 -5.29 12.84
C TYR A 3 5.87 -4.64 12.98
N GLU A 4 5.78 -3.38 12.61
CA GLU A 4 4.50 -2.70 12.44
C GLU A 4 3.98 -2.96 11.03
N LEU A 5 2.68 -3.21 10.89
CA LEU A 5 2.05 -3.48 9.61
C LEU A 5 1.11 -2.34 9.25
N ILE A 6 1.28 -1.78 8.04
CA ILE A 6 0.40 -0.75 7.49
C ILE A 6 -0.28 -1.32 6.25
N TRP A 7 -1.61 -1.32 6.24
CA TRP A 7 -2.39 -1.74 5.09
C TRP A 7 -2.94 -0.52 4.35
N PHE A 8 -2.42 -0.30 3.14
CA PHE A 8 -2.93 0.68 2.21
C PHE A 8 -4.14 0.12 1.46
N LYS A 9 -5.24 0.88 1.45
CA LYS A 9 -6.49 0.51 0.75
C LYS A 9 -6.74 1.39 -0.47
N ARG A 10 -7.16 2.63 -0.26
CA ARG A 10 -7.36 3.62 -1.34
C ARG A 10 -6.42 4.82 -1.19
N ASP A 11 -5.89 5.02 0.01
CA ASP A 11 -5.01 6.12 0.33
C ASP A 11 -3.55 5.74 0.03
N LEU A 12 -3.15 5.81 -1.24
CA LEU A 12 -1.83 5.41 -1.72
C LEU A 12 -0.81 6.55 -1.60
N ARG A 13 -0.68 7.12 -0.39
CA ARG A 13 0.26 8.21 -0.11
C ARG A 13 1.09 7.91 1.13
N TRP A 14 2.33 8.33 1.13
CA TRP A 14 3.21 8.25 2.31
C TRP A 14 3.23 9.58 3.09
N GLU A 15 3.06 10.71 2.42
CA GLU A 15 2.99 12.04 3.02
C GLU A 15 1.69 12.21 3.82
N ASP A 16 1.81 12.87 4.97
CA ASP A 16 0.70 13.11 5.91
C ASP A 16 -0.05 11.83 6.35
N HIS A 17 0.60 10.67 6.25
CA HIS A 17 -0.02 9.40 6.61
C HIS A 17 0.16 9.11 8.11
N ALA A 18 -0.77 9.58 8.94
CA ALA A 18 -0.70 9.50 10.40
C ALA A 18 -0.39 8.09 10.95
N ALA A 19 -0.99 7.03 10.37
CA ALA A 19 -0.73 5.66 10.79
C ALA A 19 0.70 5.21 10.48
N LEU A 20 1.26 5.67 9.34
CA LEU A 20 2.63 5.35 8.93
C LEU A 20 3.63 6.06 9.85
N ALA A 21 3.39 7.35 10.13
CA ALA A 21 4.20 8.12 11.07
C ALA A 21 4.17 7.55 12.49
N HIS A 22 3.03 7.03 12.93
CA HIS A 22 2.91 6.37 14.23
C HIS A 22 3.65 5.03 14.27
N ALA A 23 3.49 4.18 13.25
CA ALA A 23 4.18 2.90 13.13
C ALA A 23 5.71 3.07 13.07
N ALA A 24 6.21 4.01 12.28
CA ALA A 24 7.65 4.26 12.13
C ALA A 24 8.35 4.64 13.45
N ARG A 25 7.61 5.21 14.41
CA ARG A 25 8.15 5.50 15.76
C ARG A 25 8.24 4.28 16.67
N ARG A 26 7.48 3.21 16.39
CA ARG A 26 7.43 1.99 17.20
C ARG A 26 8.41 0.93 16.74
N GLY A 27 8.77 0.93 15.45
CA GLY A 27 9.75 0.01 14.92
C GLY A 27 9.72 -0.07 13.39
N PRO A 28 10.40 -1.08 12.82
CA PRO A 28 10.41 -1.31 11.38
C PRO A 28 8.99 -1.53 10.84
N VAL A 29 8.65 -0.81 9.78
CA VAL A 29 7.31 -0.87 9.16
C VAL A 29 7.34 -1.73 7.90
N ARG A 30 6.33 -2.60 7.78
CA ARG A 30 5.98 -3.28 6.53
C ARG A 30 4.69 -2.68 6.01
N CYS A 31 4.74 -2.18 4.80
CA CYS A 31 3.56 -1.69 4.12
C CYS A 31 3.00 -2.81 3.23
N ILE A 32 1.69 -2.97 3.21
CA ILE A 32 1.02 -3.95 2.36
C ILE A 32 -0.13 -3.32 1.61
N TYR A 33 -0.35 -3.84 0.41
CA TYR A 33 -1.54 -3.60 -0.37
C TYR A 33 -2.18 -4.95 -0.66
N ILE A 34 -3.48 -5.06 -0.41
CA ILE A 34 -4.25 -6.28 -0.62
C ILE A 34 -5.19 -6.05 -1.80
N VAL A 35 -5.04 -6.88 -2.82
CA VAL A 35 -5.96 -6.92 -3.96
C VAL A 35 -7.17 -7.75 -3.54
N GLU A 36 -8.33 -7.12 -3.39
CA GLU A 36 -9.60 -7.77 -3.00
C GLU A 36 -10.43 -8.15 -4.24
N PRO A 37 -10.43 -9.41 -4.71
CA PRO A 37 -10.96 -9.77 -6.03
C PRO A 37 -12.41 -9.35 -6.24
N GLY A 38 -13.25 -9.41 -5.19
CA GLY A 38 -14.65 -8.98 -5.25
C GLY A 38 -14.85 -7.48 -5.49
N LEU A 39 -13.88 -6.64 -5.10
CA LEU A 39 -13.88 -5.21 -5.40
C LEU A 39 -13.42 -4.96 -6.84
N TRP A 40 -12.42 -5.72 -7.30
CA TRP A 40 -11.85 -5.62 -8.65
C TRP A 40 -12.73 -6.21 -9.75
N GLN A 41 -13.63 -7.14 -9.42
CA GLN A 41 -14.57 -7.76 -10.36
C GLN A 41 -15.85 -6.92 -10.59
N GLN A 42 -16.01 -5.79 -9.91
CA GLN A 42 -17.16 -4.92 -10.12
C GLN A 42 -17.04 -4.19 -11.47
N ALA A 43 -18.15 -4.13 -12.22
CA ALA A 43 -18.21 -3.53 -13.56
C ALA A 43 -17.79 -2.05 -13.59
N ASP A 44 -17.85 -1.37 -12.45
CA ASP A 44 -17.52 0.05 -12.29
C ASP A 44 -16.01 0.31 -12.13
N MET A 45 -15.20 -0.73 -11.89
CA MET A 45 -13.74 -0.62 -11.92
C MET A 45 -13.26 -0.70 -13.36
N ALA A 46 -13.34 0.43 -14.05
CA ALA A 46 -12.77 0.57 -15.40
C ALA A 46 -11.29 0.16 -15.39
N LEU A 47 -10.82 -0.51 -16.46
CA LEU A 47 -9.41 -0.88 -16.66
C LEU A 47 -8.42 0.25 -16.34
N GLY A 48 -8.80 1.51 -16.60
CA GLY A 48 -8.00 2.68 -16.25
C GLY A 48 -7.78 2.90 -14.74
N HIS A 49 -8.75 2.53 -13.90
CA HIS A 49 -8.60 2.60 -12.44
C HIS A 49 -7.60 1.57 -11.91
N PHE A 50 -7.53 0.40 -12.55
CA PHE A 50 -6.50 -0.61 -12.25
C PHE A 50 -5.10 -0.13 -12.64
N GLY A 51 -4.95 0.44 -13.84
CA GLY A 51 -3.69 1.04 -14.27
C GLY A 51 -3.23 2.12 -13.29
N PHE A 52 -4.13 3.03 -12.93
CA PHE A 52 -3.83 4.12 -11.99
C PHE A 52 -3.39 3.63 -10.62
N ILE A 53 -4.09 2.65 -10.03
CA ILE A 53 -3.69 2.06 -8.74
C ILE A 53 -2.33 1.39 -8.86
N THR A 54 -2.08 0.64 -9.95
CA THR A 54 -0.82 -0.08 -10.14
C THR A 54 0.35 0.88 -10.26
N GLU A 55 0.22 1.93 -11.08
CA GLU A 55 1.23 3.00 -11.21
C GLU A 55 1.46 3.70 -9.87
N SER A 56 0.39 4.06 -9.17
CA SER A 56 0.48 4.68 -7.83
C SER A 56 1.19 3.79 -6.81
N LEU A 57 0.99 2.47 -6.86
CA LEU A 57 1.67 1.52 -5.97
C LEU A 57 3.17 1.41 -6.28
N ILE A 58 3.55 1.46 -7.56
CA ILE A 58 4.95 1.46 -7.99
C ILE A 58 5.65 2.73 -7.50
N ASP A 59 5.04 3.89 -7.71
CA ASP A 59 5.57 5.17 -7.26
C ASP A 59 5.68 5.21 -5.73
N LEU A 60 4.67 4.70 -5.02
CA LEU A 60 4.68 4.61 -3.57
C LEU A 60 5.79 3.68 -3.06
N ASP A 61 6.01 2.52 -3.70
CA ASP A 61 7.08 1.61 -3.30
C ASP A 61 8.46 2.24 -3.51
N ALA A 62 8.70 2.94 -4.63
CA ALA A 62 9.94 3.65 -4.88
C ALA A 62 10.24 4.73 -3.81
N GLU A 63 9.21 5.49 -3.42
CA GLU A 63 9.32 6.49 -2.35
C GLU A 63 9.61 5.85 -0.98
N LEU A 64 9.06 4.67 -0.71
CA LEU A 64 9.23 3.95 0.55
C LEU A 64 10.55 3.17 0.62
N GLU A 65 11.04 2.61 -0.48
CA GLU A 65 12.35 1.94 -0.56
C GLU A 65 13.48 2.90 -0.21
N SER A 66 13.39 4.16 -0.66
CA SER A 66 14.33 5.22 -0.28
C SER A 66 14.37 5.48 1.24
N ARG A 67 13.38 4.98 1.98
CA ARG A 67 13.16 5.17 3.43
C ARG A 67 13.25 3.87 4.23
N ALA A 68 13.74 2.78 3.61
CA ALA A 68 13.83 1.42 4.19
C ALA A 68 12.48 0.80 4.61
N VAL A 69 11.37 1.27 4.03
CA VAL A 69 10.04 0.69 4.17
C VAL A 69 9.78 -0.13 2.91
N VAL A 70 9.28 -1.37 3.06
CA VAL A 70 9.00 -2.24 1.92
C VAL A 70 7.50 -2.41 1.75
N LEU A 71 6.99 -2.13 0.54
CA LEU A 71 5.63 -2.46 0.16
C LEU A 71 5.56 -3.91 -0.32
N ARG A 72 4.57 -4.68 0.14
CA ARG A 72 4.26 -6.00 -0.42
C ARG A 72 2.82 -6.07 -0.87
N CYS A 73 2.64 -6.35 -2.15
CA CYS A 73 1.34 -6.73 -2.70
C CYS A 73 1.12 -8.23 -2.46
N SER A 74 0.07 -8.59 -1.73
CA SER A 74 -0.31 -9.99 -1.54
C SER A 74 -1.73 -10.22 -2.04
N PRO A 75 -1.95 -11.16 -2.98
CA PRO A 75 -3.30 -11.59 -3.30
C PRO A 75 -3.85 -12.37 -2.10
N VAL A 76 -4.95 -11.90 -1.52
CA VAL A 76 -5.69 -12.68 -0.52
C VAL A 76 -6.41 -13.80 -1.26
N LYS A 77 -6.09 -15.04 -0.87
CA LYS A 77 -6.73 -16.27 -1.38
C LYS A 77 -8.19 -16.35 -1.00
#